data_AF-A0A4V1N3U1-F1
#
_entry.id   AF-A0A4V1N3U1-F1
#
_cell.length_a   1.000
_cell.length_b   1.000
_cell.length_c   1.000
_cell.angle_alpha   90.00
_cell.angle_beta   90.00
_cell.angle_gamma   90.00
#
_symmetry.space_group_name_H-M   'P 1'
#
loop_
_entity.id
_entity.type
_entity.pdbx_description
1 polymer ?
#
loop_
_entity_poly.entity_id
_entity_poly.type
_entity_poly.pdbx_seq_one_letter_code
_entity_poly.pdbx_strand_id
1 'polypeptide(L)'
;MSVPEILLLSLAAILASELLLRLPVLRQAHGLGEVARKSAATIASKRISDHWKERILPVYSVRMARCSVLFFLLLCCAMAPVGLIGLAAPGGEARWLELLMQPAAIALLCAVSIAYIVLRIKVLRG
;
A
#
# COMPACT_ATOMS: atom_id res chain seq x y z
N MET A 1 10.07 5.93 25.08
CA MET A 1 8.75 5.35 24.72
C MET A 1 8.08 4.87 25.99
N SER A 2 6.89 5.37 26.25
CA SER A 2 6.03 4.93 27.35
C SER A 2 5.23 3.68 26.93
N VAL A 3 4.76 2.90 27.91
CA VAL A 3 3.92 1.71 27.67
C VAL A 3 2.71 1.98 26.77
N PRO A 4 1.92 3.07 26.92
CA PRO A 4 0.79 3.33 26.03
C PRO A 4 1.23 3.58 24.58
N GLU A 5 2.36 4.25 24.35
CA GLU A 5 2.88 4.49 23.00
C GLU A 5 3.25 3.17 22.29
N ILE A 6 3.84 2.21 23.03
CA ILE A 6 4.18 0.88 22.52
C ILE A 6 2.91 0.11 22.12
N LEU A 7 1.86 0.17 22.94
CA LEU A 7 0.58 -0.49 22.66
C LEU A 7 -0.10 0.11 21.43
N LEU A 8 -0.14 1.44 21.32
CA LEU A 8 -0.72 2.14 20.17
C LEU A 8 0.02 1.83 18.87
N LEU A 9 1.36 1.85 18.88
CA LEU A 9 2.16 1.48 17.72
C LEU A 9 1.95 0.03 17.30
N SER A 10 1.91 -0.89 18.27
CA SER A 10 1.69 -2.32 17.98
C SER A 10 0.30 -2.55 17.39
N LEU A 11 -0.72 -1.90 17.94
CA LEU A 11 -2.09 -1.95 17.40
C LEU A 11 -2.16 -1.36 15.99
N ALA A 12 -1.53 -0.21 15.76
CA ALA A 12 -1.45 0.43 14.45
C ALA A 12 -0.77 -0.46 13.42
N ALA A 13 0.36 -1.10 13.78
CA ALA A 13 1.06 -2.05 12.93
C ALA A 13 0.18 -3.25 12.58
N ILE A 14 -0.49 -3.86 13.56
CA ILE A 14 -1.36 -5.02 13.33
C ILE A 14 -2.52 -4.65 12.41
N LEU A 15 -3.20 -3.53 12.66
CA LEU A 15 -4.32 -3.07 11.83
C LEU A 15 -3.89 -2.74 10.40
N ALA A 16 -2.78 -2.00 10.25
CA ALA A 16 -2.23 -1.68 8.94
C ALA A 16 -1.83 -2.95 8.17
N SER A 17 -1.16 -3.90 8.83
CA SER A 17 -0.76 -5.18 8.23
C SER A 17 -1.95 -6.06 7.86
N GLU A 18 -2.97 -6.17 8.71
CA GLU A 18 -4.19 -6.93 8.41
C GLU A 18 -4.93 -6.31 7.22
N LEU A 19 -5.02 -4.98 7.17
CA LEU A 19 -5.67 -4.28 6.07
C LEU A 19 -4.87 -4.45 4.77
N LEU A 20 -3.55 -4.34 4.82
CA LEU A 20 -2.67 -4.58 3.68
C LEU A 20 -2.78 -6.00 3.13
N LEU A 21 -2.94 -7.00 4.01
CA LEU A 21 -3.13 -8.41 3.63
C LEU A 21 -4.52 -8.71 3.07
N ARG A 22 -5.57 -8.04 3.58
CA ARG A 22 -6.95 -8.23 3.11
C ARG A 22 -7.25 -7.46 1.82
N LEU A 23 -6.65 -6.30 1.64
CA LEU A 23 -6.85 -5.50 0.44
C LEU A 23 -6.16 -6.17 -0.76
N PRO A 24 -6.74 -6.09 -1.97
CA PRO A 24 -6.16 -6.67 -3.18
C PRO A 24 -5.01 -5.82 -3.73
N VAL A 25 -4.14 -5.27 -2.88
CA VAL A 25 -3.04 -4.37 -3.25
C VAL A 25 -2.08 -5.06 -4.21
N LEU A 26 -1.67 -6.31 -3.91
CA LEU A 26 -0.82 -7.10 -4.79
C LEU A 26 -1.50 -7.38 -6.14
N ARG A 27 -2.80 -7.70 -6.13
CA ARG A 27 -3.54 -7.97 -7.37
C ARG A 27 -3.64 -6.71 -8.25
N GLN A 28 -3.79 -5.53 -7.65
CA GLN A 28 -3.79 -4.26 -8.39
C GLN A 28 -2.39 -3.91 -8.93
N ALA A 29 -1.33 -4.14 -8.14
CA ALA A 29 0.04 -3.94 -8.60
C ALA A 29 0.38 -4.82 -9.83
N HIS A 30 -0.01 -6.10 -9.78
CA HIS A 30 0.13 -7.00 -10.93
C HIS A 30 -0.70 -6.54 -12.13
N GLY A 31 -1.95 -6.10 -11.90
CA GLY A 31 -2.81 -5.56 -12.96
C GLY A 31 -2.22 -4.33 -13.65
N LEU A 32 -1.60 -3.42 -12.91
CA LEU A 32 -0.90 -2.26 -13.46
C LEU A 32 0.30 -2.69 -14.31
N GLY A 33 1.11 -3.64 -13.83
CA GLY A 33 2.25 -4.18 -14.57
C GLY A 33 1.86 -4.86 -15.88
N GLU A 34 0.76 -5.62 -15.89
CA GLU A 34 0.20 -6.22 -17.11
C GLU A 34 -0.22 -5.16 -18.14
N VAL A 35 -0.92 -4.11 -17.69
CA VAL A 35 -1.36 -3.03 -18.58
C VAL A 35 -0.16 -2.25 -19.14
N ALA A 36 0.85 -1.97 -18.31
CA ALA A 36 2.09 -1.33 -18.74
C ALA A 36 2.86 -2.14 -19.77
N ARG A 37 2.95 -3.46 -19.57
CA ARG A 37 3.65 -4.35 -20.51
C ARG A 37 2.90 -4.43 -21.84
N LYS A 38 1.57 -4.49 -21.82
CA LYS A 38 0.74 -4.51 -23.03
C LYS A 38 0.80 -3.20 -23.79
N SER A 39 0.81 -2.06 -23.11
CA SER A 39 0.95 -0.75 -23.77
C SER A 39 2.33 -0.61 -24.42
N ALA A 40 3.41 -0.98 -23.71
CA ALA A 40 4.76 -0.97 -24.26
C ALA A 40 4.92 -1.88 -25.48
N ALA A 41 4.38 -3.12 -25.42
CA ALA A 41 4.39 -4.05 -26.55
C ALA A 41 3.60 -3.51 -27.76
N THR A 42 2.50 -2.80 -27.51
CA THR A 42 1.68 -2.17 -28.55
C THR A 42 2.43 -1.05 -29.26
N ILE A 43 3.14 -0.20 -28.51
CA ILE A 43 3.93 0.90 -29.06
C ILE A 43 5.13 0.38 -29.86
N ALA A 44 5.84 -0.62 -29.34
CA ALA A 44 7.02 -1.19 -29.96
C ALA A 44 6.72 -2.04 -31.22
N SER A 45 5.46 -2.44 -31.43
CA SER A 45 5.09 -3.28 -32.57
C SER A 45 5.07 -2.52 -33.89
N LYS A 46 5.92 -2.95 -34.82
CA LYS A 46 5.94 -2.47 -36.21
C LYS A 46 4.77 -3.00 -37.06
N ARG A 47 4.03 -4.01 -36.58
CA ARG A 47 2.89 -4.61 -37.29
C ARG A 47 1.58 -3.84 -37.10
N ILE A 48 1.59 -2.84 -36.23
CA ILE A 48 0.40 -2.05 -35.88
C ILE A 48 0.52 -0.69 -36.55
N SER A 49 -0.52 -0.28 -37.29
CA SER A 49 -0.57 1.01 -37.95
C SER A 49 -0.60 2.16 -36.93
N ASP A 50 0.02 3.28 -37.26
CA ASP A 50 0.11 4.42 -36.34
C ASP A 50 -1.28 5.02 -36.06
N HIS A 51 -2.19 5.00 -37.04
CA HIS A 51 -3.59 5.41 -36.82
C HIS A 51 -4.30 4.58 -35.73
N TRP A 52 -3.99 3.29 -35.63
CA TRP A 52 -4.53 2.45 -34.56
C TRP A 52 -3.85 2.73 -33.22
N LYS A 53 -2.54 3.03 -33.22
CA LYS A 53 -1.81 3.42 -32.00
C LYS A 53 -2.39 4.71 -31.40
N GLU A 54 -2.63 5.74 -32.21
CA GLU A 54 -3.23 7.00 -31.76
C GLU A 54 -4.60 6.80 -31.11
N ARG A 55 -5.43 5.86 -31.61
CA ARG A 55 -6.73 5.54 -31.04
C ARG A 55 -6.67 4.70 -29.78
N ILE A 56 -5.75 3.74 -29.67
CA ILE A 56 -5.69 2.81 -28.53
C ILE A 56 -4.89 3.37 -27.34
N LEU A 57 -3.94 4.28 -27.59
CA LEU A 57 -3.10 4.87 -26.55
C LEU A 57 -3.90 5.56 -25.44
N PRO A 58 -4.92 6.40 -25.74
CA PRO A 58 -5.76 7.01 -24.70
C PRO A 58 -6.45 5.98 -23.81
N VAL A 59 -6.88 4.84 -24.37
CA VAL A 59 -7.53 3.76 -23.61
C VAL A 59 -6.57 3.12 -22.62
N TYR A 60 -5.32 2.87 -23.04
CA TYR A 60 -4.27 2.39 -22.14
C TYR A 60 -3.93 3.41 -21.07
N SER A 61 -3.83 4.70 -21.41
CA SER A 61 -3.56 5.78 -20.47
C SER A 61 -4.64 5.90 -19.39
N VAL A 62 -5.92 5.85 -19.76
CA VAL A 62 -7.04 5.86 -18.79
C VAL A 62 -7.03 4.61 -17.92
N ARG A 63 -6.70 3.45 -18.50
CA ARG A 63 -6.62 2.19 -17.73
C ARG A 63 -5.45 2.22 -16.74
N MET A 64 -4.29 2.72 -17.13
CA MET A 64 -3.15 2.94 -16.22
C MET A 64 -3.51 3.95 -15.15
N ALA A 65 -4.11 5.09 -15.50
CA ALA A 65 -4.54 6.11 -14.54
C ALA A 65 -5.52 5.53 -13.49
N ARG A 66 -6.52 4.75 -13.91
CA ARG A 66 -7.45 4.08 -12.99
C ARG A 66 -6.74 3.09 -12.07
N CYS A 67 -5.85 2.26 -12.61
CA CYS A 67 -5.07 1.32 -11.80
C CYS A 67 -4.18 2.06 -10.78
N SER A 68 -3.52 3.15 -11.19
CA SER A 68 -2.70 3.97 -10.30
C SER A 68 -3.53 4.65 -9.21
N VAL A 69 -4.69 5.22 -9.55
CA VAL A 69 -5.60 5.84 -8.58
C VAL A 69 -6.15 4.80 -7.59
N LEU A 70 -6.56 3.63 -8.07
CA LEU A 70 -7.01 2.55 -7.20
C LEU A 70 -5.89 2.06 -6.27
N PHE A 71 -4.68 1.90 -6.79
CA PHE A 71 -3.52 1.54 -5.97
C PHE A 71 -3.23 2.60 -4.90
N PHE A 72 -3.28 3.88 -5.27
CA PHE A 72 -3.13 5.00 -4.33
C PHE A 72 -4.22 4.99 -3.25
N LEU A 73 -5.49 4.84 -3.63
CA LEU A 73 -6.60 4.75 -2.67
C LEU A 73 -6.44 3.56 -1.72
N LEU A 74 -5.98 2.40 -2.22
CA LEU A 74 -5.72 1.24 -1.37
C LEU A 74 -4.58 1.51 -0.38
N LEU A 75 -3.53 2.23 -0.78
CA LEU A 75 -2.47 2.66 0.14
C LEU A 75 -2.98 3.65 1.18
N CYS A 76 -3.80 4.62 0.79
CA CYS A 76 -4.47 5.54 1.72
C CYS A 76 -5.33 4.77 2.74
N CYS A 77 -6.11 3.78 2.28
CA CYS A 77 -6.87 2.92 3.16
C CYS A 77 -5.96 2.14 4.12
N ALA A 78 -4.86 1.55 3.63
CA ALA A 78 -3.90 0.83 4.46
C ALA A 78 -3.26 1.72 5.54
N MET A 79 -3.05 3.01 5.25
CA MET A 79 -2.49 4.00 6.18
C MET A 79 -3.54 4.67 7.08
N ALA A 80 -4.82 4.62 6.73
CA ALA A 80 -5.91 5.18 7.52
C ALA A 80 -5.89 4.79 9.01
N PRO A 81 -5.71 3.52 9.42
CA PRO A 81 -5.68 3.17 10.84
C PRO A 81 -4.54 3.85 11.61
N VAL A 82 -3.37 4.03 10.98
CA VAL A 82 -2.21 4.72 11.60
C VAL A 82 -2.52 6.19 11.83
N GLY A 83 -3.17 6.85 10.87
CA GLY A 83 -3.61 8.24 10.99
C GLY A 83 -4.72 8.42 12.04
N LEU A 84 -5.73 7.54 12.04
CA LEU A 84 -6.84 7.58 13.00
C LEU A 84 -6.36 7.38 14.44
N ILE A 85 -5.41 6.46 14.66
CA ILE A 85 -4.79 6.26 15.97
C ILE A 85 -4.00 7.50 16.39
N GLY A 86 -3.33 8.18 15.45
CA GLY A 86 -2.64 9.43 15.71
C GLY A 86 -3.54 10.56 16.19
N LEU A 87 -4.77 10.66 15.65
CA LEU A 87 -5.76 11.64 16.09
C LEU A 87 -6.29 11.35 17.51
N ALA A 88 -6.31 10.08 17.92
CA ALA A 88 -6.74 9.65 19.25
C ALA A 88 -5.58 9.57 20.26
N ALA A 89 -4.34 9.82 19.84
CA ALA A 89 -3.16 9.65 20.68
C ALA A 89 -3.03 10.77 21.73
N PRO A 90 -2.66 10.43 22.98
CA PRO A 90 -2.45 11.42 24.03
C PRO A 90 -1.22 12.29 23.68
N GLY A 91 -1.45 13.58 23.46
CA GLY A 91 -0.43 14.54 23.03
C GLY A 91 -0.58 15.06 21.59
N GLY A 92 -1.66 14.67 20.89
CA GLY A 92 -2.02 15.20 19.58
C GLY A 92 -1.20 14.64 18.42
N GLU A 93 -1.51 15.12 17.21
CA GLU A 93 -0.93 14.63 15.96
C GLU A 93 0.58 14.94 15.84
N ALA A 94 1.03 16.07 16.39
CA ALA A 94 2.43 16.49 16.30
C ALA A 94 3.36 15.51 17.06
N ARG A 95 2.98 15.13 18.28
CA ARG A 95 3.72 14.15 19.08
C ARG A 95 3.68 12.76 18.46
N TRP A 96 2.55 12.38 17.86
CA TRP A 96 2.43 11.11 17.14
C TRP A 96 3.37 11.04 15.93
N LEU A 97 3.45 12.12 15.15
CA LEU A 97 4.38 12.21 14.02
C LEU A 97 5.84 12.19 14.46
N GLU A 98 6.17 12.92 15.52
CA GLU A 98 7.52 12.88 16.10
C GLU A 98 7.89 11.47 16.54
N LEU A 99 6.95 10.76 17.17
CA LEU A 99 7.13 9.39 17.61
C LEU A 99 7.32 8.43 16.43
N LEU A 100 6.58 8.59 15.33
CA LEU A 100 6.76 7.82 14.09
C LEU A 100 8.14 8.03 13.45
N MET A 101 8.75 9.21 13.64
CA MET A 101 10.09 9.50 13.13
C MET A 101 11.21 8.92 14.01
N GLN A 102 10.91 8.43 15.22
CA GLN A 102 11.92 7.86 16.10
C GLN A 102 12.41 6.50 15.58
N PRO A 103 13.74 6.25 15.52
CA PRO A 103 14.30 4.98 15.06
C PRO A 103 13.77 3.77 15.83
N ALA A 104 13.55 3.92 17.13
CA ALA A 104 13.01 2.87 17.99
C ALA A 104 11.56 2.49 17.64
N ALA A 105 10.72 3.49 17.32
CA ALA A 105 9.35 3.26 16.90
C ALA A 105 9.28 2.58 15.53
N ILE A 106 10.13 2.99 14.58
CA ILE A 106 10.25 2.35 13.27
C ILE A 106 10.68 0.89 13.43
N ALA A 107 11.70 0.61 14.25
CA ALA A 107 12.16 -0.74 14.51
C ALA A 107 11.06 -1.62 15.11
N LEU A 108 10.28 -1.08 16.07
CA LEU A 108 9.15 -1.77 16.68
C LEU A 108 8.05 -2.07 15.65
N LEU A 109 7.64 -1.07 14.85
CA LEU A 109 6.63 -1.23 13.80
C LEU A 109 7.02 -2.32 12.80
N CYS A 110 8.28 -2.30 12.34
CA CYS A 110 8.81 -3.33 11.44
C CYS A 110 8.79 -4.71 12.10
N ALA A 111 9.28 -4.85 13.33
CA ALA A 111 9.33 -6.11 14.04
C ALA A 111 7.92 -6.71 14.25
N VAL A 112 6.97 -5.90 14.73
CA VAL A 112 5.58 -6.31 14.96
C VAL A 112 4.89 -6.67 13.65
N SER A 113 5.07 -5.86 12.60
CA SER A 113 4.48 -6.12 11.28
C SER A 113 4.99 -7.45 10.69
N ILE A 114 6.31 -7.68 10.70
CA ILE A 114 6.91 -8.92 10.21
C ILE A 114 6.40 -10.12 11.03
N ALA A 115 6.43 -10.02 12.36
CA ALA A 115 5.96 -11.09 13.24
C ALA A 115 4.50 -11.44 12.96
N TYR A 116 3.63 -10.43 12.81
CA TYR A 116 2.22 -10.61 12.52
C TYR A 116 1.98 -11.26 11.15
N ILE A 117 2.66 -10.77 10.11
CA ILE A 117 2.53 -11.32 8.75
C ILE A 117 3.01 -12.77 8.72
N VAL A 118 4.14 -13.09 9.34
CA VAL A 118 4.68 -14.46 9.41
C VAL A 118 3.73 -15.38 10.16
N LEU A 119 3.21 -14.94 11.31
CA LEU A 119 2.22 -15.69 12.09
C LEU A 119 0.98 -15.98 11.24
N ARG A 120 0.45 -14.96 10.55
CA ARG A 120 -0.75 -15.10 9.73
C ARG A 120 -0.55 -16.03 8.53
N ILE A 121 0.60 -15.96 7.86
CA ILE A 121 0.95 -16.87 6.76
C ILE A 121 1.07 -18.31 7.27
N LYS A 122 1.67 -18.53 8.44
CA LYS A 122 1.76 -19.87 9.06
C LYS A 122 0.38 -20.43 9.42
N VAL A 123 -0.49 -19.62 10.03
CA VAL A 123 -1.85 -20.02 10.44
C VAL A 123 -2.76 -20.28 9.23
N LEU A 124 -2.57 -19.60 8.10
CA LEU A 124 -3.37 -19.83 6.88
C LEU A 124 -2.86 -20.99 5.99
N ARG A 125 -1.63 -21.47 6.20
CA ARG A 125 -1.02 -22.57 5.43
C ARG A 125 -0.93 -23.89 6.19
N GLY A 126 -1.17 -23.90 7.50
CA GLY A 126 -1.32 -25.11 8.33
C GLY A 126 -2.78 -25.51 8.41
#